data_AF-A0A7V1RG76-F1
#
_entry.id   AF-A0A7V1RG76-F1
#
_cell.length_a   1.000
_cell.length_b   1.000
_cell.length_c   1.000
_cell.angle_alpha   90.00
_cell.angle_beta   90.00
_cell.angle_gamma   90.00
#
_symmetry.space_group_name_H-M   'P 1'
#
loop_
_entity.id
_entity.type
_entity.pdbx_description
1 polymer ?
#
loop_
_entity_poly.entity_id
_entity_poly.type
_entity_poly.pdbx_seq_one_letter_code
_entity_poly.pdbx_strand_id
1 'polypeptide(L)'
;MTLQPRPPLTVLLGPARAGKTRACLDLAARDPEGSIVAVPSEALAKQLRGPQKASPRPPAVVSFGALINSLAGQSEQGPFRTTFRRRLLAGLVARLVEDGSCFSRTRSAPGFVAALDDAFHELRLSCVAPSDLESAAAVVEERAPDLGRKTREVAALYRACEEVMVREGLPDPDTLPAVAAQLALKAPAGALPRALFVDGSTACRWRGGGFWPRWQSAAAASR
;
A
#
# COMPACT_ATOMS: atom_id res chain seq x y z
N MET A 1 2.34 25.00 -17.13
CA MET A 1 1.73 23.99 -16.24
C MET A 1 1.32 24.69 -14.95
N THR A 2 0.03 24.89 -14.73
CA THR A 2 -0.50 25.42 -13.47
C THR A 2 -0.44 24.32 -12.41
N LEU A 3 0.38 24.49 -11.38
CA LEU A 3 0.38 23.59 -10.23
C LEU A 3 -0.99 23.66 -9.56
N GLN A 4 -1.74 22.56 -9.56
CA GLN A 4 -2.94 22.47 -8.74
C GLN A 4 -2.56 22.71 -7.28
N PRO A 5 -3.31 23.56 -6.54
CA PRO A 5 -3.03 23.82 -5.14
C PRO A 5 -3.07 22.49 -4.38
N ARG A 6 -2.01 22.21 -3.61
CA ARG A 6 -1.95 20.99 -2.79
C ARG A 6 -3.13 21.00 -1.82
N PRO A 7 -3.94 19.93 -1.79
CA PRO A 7 -5.08 19.86 -0.88
C PRO A 7 -4.60 19.89 0.58
N PRO A 8 -5.33 20.57 1.48
CA PRO A 8 -4.96 20.64 2.89
C PRO A 8 -4.93 19.25 3.54
N LEU A 9 -3.83 18.96 4.23
CA LEU A 9 -3.64 17.77 5.06
C LEU A 9 -3.95 18.12 6.51
N THR A 10 -4.78 17.31 7.18
CA THR A 10 -4.95 17.39 8.64
C THR A 10 -4.49 16.09 9.28
N VAL A 11 -3.64 16.19 10.32
CA VAL A 11 -3.18 15.04 11.09
C VAL A 11 -3.79 15.11 12.48
N LEU A 12 -4.53 14.08 12.89
CA LEU A 12 -5.07 13.96 14.24
C LEU A 12 -4.16 13.02 15.06
N LEU A 13 -3.45 13.59 16.02
CA LEU A 13 -2.53 12.89 16.91
C LEU A 13 -3.11 12.76 18.31
N GLY A 14 -2.77 11.66 18.97
CA GLY A 14 -3.19 11.39 20.34
C GLY A 14 -2.88 9.95 20.72
N PRO A 15 -2.86 9.61 22.03
CA PRO A 15 -2.59 8.25 22.48
C PRO A 15 -3.65 7.25 21.99
N ALA A 16 -3.39 5.97 22.21
CA ALA A 16 -4.43 4.95 22.08
C ALA A 16 -5.65 5.34 22.91
N ARG A 17 -6.86 5.06 22.39
CA ARG A 17 -8.15 5.42 23.04
C ARG A 17 -8.47 6.91 23.17
N ALA A 18 -7.67 7.82 22.58
CA ALA A 18 -7.99 9.26 22.55
C ALA A 18 -9.23 9.65 21.70
N GLY A 19 -10.01 8.67 21.21
CA GLY A 19 -11.19 8.93 20.39
C GLY A 19 -10.92 9.31 18.94
N LYS A 20 -9.69 9.13 18.42
CA LYS A 20 -9.32 9.49 17.03
C LYS A 20 -10.25 8.89 15.97
N THR A 21 -10.53 7.59 16.08
CA THR A 21 -11.47 6.88 15.19
C THR A 21 -12.85 7.54 15.19
N ARG A 22 -13.40 7.82 16.37
CA ARG A 22 -14.69 8.50 16.51
C ARG A 22 -14.65 9.90 15.87
N ALA A 23 -13.60 10.67 16.13
CA ALA A 23 -13.41 11.98 15.52
C ALA A 23 -13.35 11.91 13.98
N CYS A 24 -12.66 10.93 13.39
CA CYS A 24 -12.66 10.73 11.94
C CYS A 24 -14.05 10.42 11.39
N LEU A 25 -14.79 9.53 12.05
CA LEU A 25 -16.16 9.17 11.66
C LEU A 25 -17.10 10.37 11.77
N ASP A 26 -17.02 11.13 12.85
CA ASP A 26 -17.83 12.34 13.07
C ASP A 26 -17.51 13.43 12.04
N LEU A 27 -16.24 13.60 11.69
CA LEU A 27 -15.81 14.53 10.65
C LEU A 27 -16.25 14.10 9.25
N ALA A 28 -16.25 12.80 8.97
CA ALA A 28 -16.69 12.24 7.70
C ALA A 28 -18.22 12.31 7.55
N ALA A 29 -18.97 12.10 8.63
CA ALA A 29 -20.43 12.21 8.63
C ALA A 29 -20.95 13.64 8.38
N ARG A 30 -20.10 14.66 8.59
CA ARG A 30 -20.43 16.07 8.31
C ARG A 30 -20.25 16.47 6.84
N ASP A 31 -19.72 15.58 6.00
CA ASP A 31 -19.48 15.87 4.60
C ASP A 31 -20.69 15.47 3.74
N PRO A 32 -21.44 16.44 3.17
CA PRO A 32 -22.70 16.16 2.48
C PRO A 32 -22.53 15.42 1.15
N GLU A 33 -21.32 15.44 0.58
CA GLU A 33 -21.00 14.83 -0.72
C GLU A 33 -20.39 13.42 -0.62
N GLY A 34 -20.26 12.89 0.61
CA GLY A 34 -19.79 11.54 0.85
C GLY A 34 -18.27 11.46 0.99
N SER A 35 -17.83 11.28 2.23
CA SER A 35 -16.44 10.97 2.56
C SER A 35 -16.19 9.46 2.61
N ILE A 36 -14.97 9.06 2.28
CA ILE A 36 -14.48 7.69 2.53
C ILE A 36 -13.64 7.67 3.81
N VAL A 37 -13.87 6.66 4.65
CA VAL A 37 -13.02 6.33 5.79
C VAL A 37 -12.31 5.01 5.49
N ALA A 38 -11.02 5.09 5.19
CA ALA A 38 -10.15 3.95 4.94
C ALA A 38 -9.54 3.44 6.25
N VAL A 39 -9.64 2.13 6.50
CA VAL A 39 -9.13 1.47 7.71
C VAL A 39 -8.25 0.26 7.37
N PRO A 40 -7.45 -0.30 8.31
CA PRO A 40 -6.41 -1.26 7.97
C PRO A 40 -6.93 -2.62 7.52
N SER A 41 -8.11 -3.02 8.00
CA SER A 41 -8.65 -4.36 7.74
C SER A 41 -10.15 -4.34 7.50
N GLU A 42 -10.63 -5.34 6.75
CA GLU A 42 -12.06 -5.50 6.49
C GLU A 42 -12.84 -5.85 7.75
N ALA A 43 -12.20 -6.54 8.71
CA ALA A 43 -12.80 -6.80 10.02
C ALA A 43 -13.11 -5.50 10.77
N LEU A 44 -12.16 -4.55 10.80
CA LEU A 44 -12.39 -3.23 11.41
C LEU A 44 -13.42 -2.43 10.61
N ALA A 45 -13.38 -2.46 9.27
CA ALA A 45 -14.37 -1.78 8.44
C ALA A 45 -15.79 -2.25 8.77
N LYS A 46 -16.00 -3.58 8.84
CA LYS A 46 -17.29 -4.18 9.23
C LYS A 46 -17.73 -3.75 10.63
N GLN A 47 -16.82 -3.75 11.60
CA GLN A 47 -17.10 -3.30 12.96
C GLN A 47 -17.56 -1.83 13.01
N LEU A 48 -16.93 -0.93 12.25
CA LEU A 48 -17.23 0.50 12.26
C LEU A 48 -18.48 0.86 11.45
N ARG A 49 -18.87 0.06 10.45
CA ARG A 49 -20.14 0.25 9.71
C ARG A 49 -21.37 0.03 10.57
N GLY A 50 -21.30 -0.88 11.55
CA GLY A 50 -22.44 -1.27 12.39
C GLY A 50 -23.11 -0.10 13.15
N PRO A 51 -22.35 0.67 13.95
CA PRO A 51 -22.88 1.81 14.71
C PRO A 51 -23.39 2.98 13.87
N GLN A 52 -23.01 3.07 12.60
CA GLN A 52 -23.31 4.23 11.76
C GLN A 52 -24.68 4.20 11.07
N LYS A 53 -25.40 3.07 11.12
CA LYS A 53 -26.71 2.93 10.48
C LYS A 53 -27.77 3.93 10.96
N ALA A 54 -27.55 4.61 12.09
CA ALA A 54 -28.41 5.65 12.62
C ALA A 54 -28.19 7.06 12.02
N SER A 55 -27.10 7.27 11.25
CA SER A 55 -26.87 8.53 10.54
C SER A 55 -27.70 8.58 9.26
N PRO A 56 -28.34 9.71 8.91
CA PRO A 56 -29.06 9.85 7.65
C PRO A 56 -28.14 9.76 6.41
N ARG A 57 -26.83 9.99 6.58
CA ARG A 57 -25.78 9.79 5.57
C ARG A 57 -24.52 9.24 6.23
N PRO A 58 -24.40 7.92 6.43
CA PRO A 58 -23.19 7.35 7.00
C PRO A 58 -22.03 7.47 5.99
N PRO A 59 -20.81 7.83 6.42
CA PRO A 59 -19.65 7.80 5.54
C PRO A 59 -19.35 6.38 5.04
N ALA A 60 -18.74 6.28 3.87
CA ALA A 60 -18.33 4.99 3.32
C ALA A 60 -17.07 4.50 4.05
N VAL A 61 -17.23 3.53 4.96
CA VAL A 61 -16.08 2.91 5.64
C VAL A 61 -15.60 1.70 4.83
N VAL A 62 -14.32 1.67 4.45
CA VAL A 62 -13.71 0.60 3.64
C VAL A 62 -12.34 0.22 4.19
N SER A 63 -11.91 -1.01 3.95
CA SER A 63 -10.51 -1.38 4.20
C SER A 63 -9.58 -0.77 3.15
N PHE A 64 -8.29 -0.58 3.46
CA PHE A 64 -7.31 -0.13 2.47
C PHE A 64 -7.26 -1.05 1.25
N GLY A 65 -7.30 -2.37 1.47
CA GLY A 65 -7.33 -3.33 0.38
C GLY A 65 -8.54 -3.12 -0.54
N ALA A 66 -9.74 -2.93 0.03
CA ALA A 66 -10.94 -2.64 -0.75
C ALA A 66 -10.85 -1.32 -1.51
N LEU A 67 -10.30 -0.26 -0.89
CA LEU A 67 -10.07 1.02 -1.55
C LEU A 67 -9.08 0.89 -2.72
N ILE A 68 -7.96 0.20 -2.51
CA ILE A 68 -6.92 -0.04 -3.52
C ILE A 68 -7.50 -0.82 -4.70
N ASN A 69 -8.23 -1.91 -4.45
CA ASN A 69 -8.87 -2.70 -5.51
C ASN A 69 -9.86 -1.86 -6.33
N SER A 70 -10.69 -1.07 -5.64
CA SER A 70 -11.64 -0.16 -6.30
C SER A 70 -10.94 0.87 -7.18
N LEU A 71 -9.84 1.47 -6.71
CA LEU A 71 -9.08 2.46 -7.47
C LEU A 71 -8.28 1.81 -8.61
N ALA A 72 -7.82 0.58 -8.43
CA ALA A 72 -7.12 -0.19 -9.44
C ALA A 72 -8.05 -0.75 -10.54
N GLY A 73 -9.37 -0.55 -10.42
CA GLY A 73 -10.36 -1.10 -11.35
C GLY A 73 -10.43 -2.63 -11.32
N GLN A 74 -9.96 -3.25 -10.24
CA GLN A 74 -9.99 -4.69 -10.06
C GLN A 74 -11.23 -5.08 -9.26
N SER A 75 -11.99 -6.05 -9.75
CA SER A 75 -12.89 -6.82 -8.87
C SER A 75 -12.03 -7.57 -7.85
N GLU A 76 -12.61 -8.17 -6.81
CA GLU A 76 -11.87 -9.10 -5.94
C GLU A 76 -11.41 -10.31 -6.78
N GLN A 77 -10.38 -10.12 -7.60
CA GLN A 77 -9.76 -11.17 -8.36
C GLN A 77 -9.14 -12.10 -7.35
N GLY A 78 -9.45 -13.39 -7.51
CA GLY A 78 -9.06 -14.43 -6.58
C GLY A 78 -7.57 -14.29 -6.27
N PRO A 79 -7.18 -14.47 -5.00
CA PRO A 79 -5.81 -14.22 -4.57
C PRO A 79 -4.90 -14.99 -5.51
N PHE A 80 -4.01 -14.29 -6.21
CA PHE A 80 -2.81 -14.90 -6.72
C PHE A 80 -2.10 -15.49 -5.49
N ARG A 81 -2.37 -16.77 -5.22
CA ARG A 81 -2.04 -17.36 -3.93
C ARG A 81 -0.53 -17.35 -3.86
N THR A 82 0.02 -16.88 -2.75
CA THR A 82 1.44 -16.98 -2.36
C THR A 82 2.05 -18.33 -2.78
N THR A 83 1.27 -19.41 -2.73
CA THR A 83 1.63 -20.74 -3.23
C THR A 83 2.04 -20.78 -4.71
N PHE A 84 1.29 -20.15 -5.62
CA PHE A 84 1.65 -20.11 -7.04
C PHE A 84 2.93 -19.29 -7.25
N ARG A 85 3.04 -18.12 -6.63
CA ARG A 85 4.25 -17.27 -6.72
C ARG A 85 5.49 -18.03 -6.26
N ARG A 86 5.39 -18.74 -5.13
CA ARG A 86 6.45 -19.64 -4.64
C ARG A 86 6.76 -20.79 -5.60
N ARG A 87 5.77 -21.38 -6.26
CA ARG A 87 6.01 -22.42 -7.29
C ARG A 87 6.75 -21.86 -8.51
N LEU A 88 6.32 -20.70 -9.00
CA LEU A 88 7.00 -19.98 -10.08
C LEU A 88 8.45 -19.69 -9.69
N LEU A 89 8.65 -19.12 -8.50
CA LEU A 89 9.96 -18.76 -7.98
C LEU A 89 10.88 -19.97 -7.78
N ALA A 90 10.34 -21.11 -7.32
CA ALA A 90 11.10 -22.36 -7.26
C ALA A 90 11.60 -22.80 -8.64
N GLY A 91 10.77 -22.69 -9.68
CA GLY A 91 11.18 -22.98 -11.06
C GLY A 91 12.24 -22.02 -11.58
N LEU A 92 12.12 -20.72 -11.25
CA LEU A 92 13.12 -19.71 -11.60
C LEU A 92 14.45 -19.94 -10.88
N VAL A 93 14.42 -20.25 -9.59
CA VAL A 93 15.62 -20.58 -8.80
C VAL A 93 16.33 -21.79 -9.39
N ALA A 94 15.60 -22.86 -9.73
CA ALA A 94 16.19 -24.04 -10.35
C ALA A 94 16.85 -23.77 -11.71
N ARG A 95 16.37 -22.77 -12.45
CA ARG A 95 16.86 -22.43 -13.79
C ARG A 95 17.97 -21.38 -13.79
N LEU A 96 17.89 -20.40 -12.90
CA LEU A 96 18.73 -19.19 -12.93
C LEU A 96 19.85 -19.19 -11.89
N VAL A 97 19.74 -19.98 -10.82
CA VAL A 97 20.80 -20.09 -9.81
C VAL A 97 21.82 -21.11 -10.27
N GLU A 98 22.90 -20.62 -10.86
CA GLU A 98 24.01 -21.42 -11.38
C GLU A 98 24.90 -22.01 -10.27
N ASP A 99 25.69 -23.03 -10.61
CA ASP A 99 26.69 -23.55 -9.70
C ASP A 99 27.82 -22.51 -9.50
N GLY A 100 28.19 -22.23 -8.25
CA GLY A 100 29.16 -21.17 -7.91
C GLY A 100 28.57 -19.78 -7.69
N SER A 101 27.26 -19.60 -7.91
CA SER A 101 26.52 -18.39 -7.51
C SER A 101 26.41 -18.24 -5.98
N CYS A 102 25.96 -17.06 -5.50
CA CYS A 102 25.80 -16.82 -4.06
C CYS A 102 24.72 -17.73 -3.46
N PHE A 103 23.67 -18.06 -4.21
CA PHE A 103 22.58 -18.91 -3.73
C PHE A 103 22.74 -20.39 -4.06
N SER A 104 23.80 -20.79 -4.76
CA SER A 104 24.05 -22.20 -5.15
C SER A 104 23.92 -23.20 -3.99
N ARG A 105 24.44 -22.84 -2.81
CA ARG A 105 24.39 -23.70 -1.59
C ARG A 105 23.03 -23.67 -0.87
N THR A 106 22.25 -22.62 -1.07
CA THR A 106 20.98 -22.40 -0.36
C THR A 106 19.75 -22.68 -1.22
N ARG A 107 19.90 -22.86 -2.54
CA ARG A 107 18.77 -23.05 -3.48
C ARG A 107 17.89 -24.25 -3.16
N SER A 108 18.44 -25.29 -2.51
CA SER A 108 17.73 -26.49 -2.06
C SER A 108 17.34 -26.45 -0.58
N ALA A 109 17.71 -25.39 0.16
CA ALA A 109 17.40 -25.30 1.57
C ALA A 109 15.89 -25.13 1.79
N PRO A 110 15.28 -25.84 2.75
CA PRO A 110 13.89 -25.65 3.12
C PRO A 110 13.62 -24.19 3.48
N GLY A 111 12.58 -23.61 2.89
CA GLY A 111 12.18 -22.22 3.15
C GLY A 111 12.93 -21.14 2.35
N PHE A 112 13.97 -21.47 1.58
CA PHE A 112 14.70 -20.49 0.77
C PHE A 112 13.77 -19.71 -0.19
N VAL A 113 12.93 -20.44 -0.93
CA VAL A 113 11.96 -19.85 -1.86
C VAL A 113 10.91 -19.00 -1.11
N ALA A 114 10.50 -19.41 0.09
CA ALA A 114 9.55 -18.63 0.88
C ALA A 114 10.17 -17.33 1.37
N ALA A 115 11.41 -17.37 1.87
CA ALA A 115 12.14 -16.17 2.30
C ALA A 115 12.39 -15.20 1.12
N LEU A 116 12.69 -15.73 -0.07
CA LEU A 116 12.86 -14.91 -1.27
C LEU A 116 11.52 -14.28 -1.72
N ASP A 117 10.43 -15.03 -1.64
CA ASP A 117 9.08 -14.53 -1.91
C ASP A 117 8.67 -13.40 -0.96
N ASP A 118 8.94 -13.57 0.33
CA ASP A 118 8.66 -12.57 1.36
C ASP A 118 9.56 -11.33 1.16
N ALA A 119 10.83 -11.50 0.77
CA ALA A 119 11.71 -10.39 0.43
C ALA A 119 11.21 -9.60 -0.80
N PHE A 120 10.75 -10.29 -1.86
CA PHE A 120 10.17 -9.62 -3.03
C PHE A 120 8.88 -8.89 -2.69
N HIS A 121 8.06 -9.45 -1.80
CA HIS A 121 6.87 -8.79 -1.27
C HIS A 121 7.24 -7.47 -0.57
N GLU A 122 8.22 -7.48 0.34
CA GLU A 122 8.69 -6.28 1.03
C GLU A 122 9.26 -5.23 0.09
N LEU A 123 10.04 -5.64 -0.92
CA LEU A 123 10.60 -4.75 -1.94
C LEU A 123 9.50 -4.04 -2.74
N ARG A 124 8.48 -4.78 -3.18
CA ARG A 124 7.31 -4.20 -3.89
C ARG A 124 6.55 -3.20 -3.02
N LEU A 125 6.27 -3.56 -1.77
CA LEU A 125 5.59 -2.66 -0.82
C LEU A 125 6.42 -1.40 -0.52
N SER A 126 7.74 -1.50 -0.64
CA SER A 126 8.67 -0.37 -0.48
C SER A 126 8.89 0.42 -1.78
N CYS A 127 8.16 0.09 -2.86
CA CYS A 127 8.31 0.68 -4.19
C CYS A 127 9.72 0.57 -4.77
N VAL A 128 10.43 -0.53 -4.49
CA VAL A 128 11.75 -0.83 -5.03
C VAL A 128 11.60 -1.75 -6.23
N ALA A 129 11.95 -1.27 -7.42
CA ALA A 129 11.95 -2.08 -8.64
C ALA A 129 13.23 -2.93 -8.76
N PRO A 130 13.23 -4.00 -9.59
CA PRO A 130 14.45 -4.77 -9.84
C PRO A 130 15.63 -3.93 -10.34
N SER A 131 15.37 -2.92 -11.17
CA SER A 131 16.40 -1.98 -11.66
C SER A 131 17.03 -1.13 -10.57
N ASP A 132 16.26 -0.79 -9.52
CA ASP A 132 16.76 -0.02 -8.38
C ASP A 132 17.74 -0.87 -7.57
N LEU A 133 17.43 -2.17 -7.38
CA LEU A 133 18.34 -3.11 -6.73
C LEU A 133 19.60 -3.35 -7.53
N GLU A 134 19.51 -3.50 -8.85
CA GLU A 134 20.71 -3.64 -9.71
C GLU A 134 21.63 -2.42 -9.59
N SER A 135 21.05 -1.22 -9.60
CA SER A 135 21.78 0.04 -9.43
C SER A 135 22.43 0.12 -8.04
N ALA A 136 21.69 -0.24 -6.99
CA ALA A 136 22.20 -0.28 -5.63
C ALA A 136 23.31 -1.33 -5.45
N ALA A 137 23.19 -2.47 -6.13
CA ALA A 137 24.17 -3.55 -6.03
C ALA A 137 25.55 -3.12 -6.55
N ALA A 138 25.60 -2.35 -7.64
CA ALA A 138 26.85 -1.81 -8.16
C ALA A 138 27.57 -0.90 -7.14
N VAL A 139 26.81 -0.04 -6.46
CA VAL A 139 27.35 0.85 -5.41
C VAL A 139 27.81 0.06 -4.18
N VAL A 140 27.06 -0.96 -3.79
CA VAL A 140 27.38 -1.79 -2.62
C VAL A 140 28.59 -2.68 -2.87
N GLU A 141 28.77 -3.17 -4.10
CA GLU A 141 29.87 -4.06 -4.47
C GLU A 141 31.25 -3.44 -4.25
N GLU A 142 31.39 -2.12 -4.45
CA GLU A 142 32.64 -1.40 -4.16
C GLU A 142 33.05 -1.48 -2.68
N ARG A 143 32.09 -1.60 -1.77
CA ARG A 143 32.30 -1.60 -0.31
C ARG A 143 32.20 -2.99 0.31
N ALA A 144 31.35 -3.84 -0.24
CA ALA A 144 31.03 -5.17 0.23
C ALA A 144 30.77 -6.09 -0.97
N PRO A 145 31.82 -6.65 -1.60
CA PRO A 145 31.71 -7.37 -2.87
C PRO A 145 30.69 -8.53 -2.84
N ASP A 146 30.70 -9.31 -1.75
CA ASP A 146 29.78 -10.45 -1.59
C ASP A 146 28.32 -10.01 -1.47
N LEU A 147 28.06 -8.90 -0.77
CA LEU A 147 26.71 -8.35 -0.64
C LEU A 147 26.24 -7.77 -1.99
N GLY A 148 27.12 -7.09 -2.71
CA GLY A 148 26.85 -6.60 -4.07
C GLY A 148 26.46 -7.74 -5.02
N ARG A 149 27.26 -8.81 -5.07
CA ARG A 149 26.97 -9.99 -5.88
C ARG A 149 25.63 -10.64 -5.50
N LYS A 150 25.38 -10.84 -4.20
CA LYS A 150 24.11 -11.37 -3.70
C LYS A 150 22.93 -10.49 -4.12
N THR A 151 23.09 -9.16 -4.07
CA THR A 151 22.03 -8.21 -4.42
C THR A 151 21.73 -8.25 -5.92
N ARG A 152 22.76 -8.37 -6.78
CA ARG A 152 22.58 -8.58 -8.23
C ARG A 152 21.80 -9.87 -8.52
N GLU A 153 22.11 -10.96 -7.82
CA GLU A 153 21.41 -12.23 -8.00
C GLU A 153 19.95 -12.16 -7.54
N VAL A 154 19.66 -11.49 -6.41
CA VAL A 154 18.29 -11.18 -5.97
C VAL A 154 17.55 -10.36 -7.03
N ALA A 155 18.18 -9.32 -7.57
CA ALA A 155 17.56 -8.46 -8.56
C ALA A 155 17.25 -9.20 -9.87
N ALA A 156 18.14 -10.08 -10.33
CA ALA A 156 17.92 -10.92 -11.51
C ALA A 156 16.74 -11.89 -11.32
N LEU A 157 16.67 -12.56 -10.17
CA LEU A 157 15.53 -13.44 -9.83
C LEU A 157 14.22 -12.65 -9.71
N TYR A 158 14.29 -11.44 -9.13
CA TYR A 158 13.14 -10.56 -8.97
C TYR A 158 12.59 -10.11 -10.34
N ARG A 159 13.48 -9.60 -11.21
CA ARG A 159 13.17 -9.22 -12.59
C ARG A 159 12.53 -10.39 -13.36
N ALA A 160 13.15 -11.56 -13.32
CA ALA A 160 12.63 -12.75 -14.01
C ALA A 160 11.23 -13.16 -13.50
N CYS A 161 10.97 -13.00 -12.19
CA CYS A 161 9.65 -13.24 -11.62
C CYS A 161 8.62 -12.25 -12.17
N GLU A 162 8.93 -10.95 -12.19
CA GLU A 162 8.03 -9.93 -12.72
C GLU A 162 7.76 -10.11 -14.21
N GLU A 163 8.79 -10.40 -15.01
CA GLU A 163 8.65 -10.64 -16.45
C GLU A 163 7.72 -11.81 -16.76
N VAL A 164 7.83 -12.93 -16.01
CA VAL A 164 6.90 -14.05 -16.18
C VAL A 164 5.49 -13.64 -15.79
N MET A 165 5.31 -12.96 -14.65
CA MET A 165 3.97 -12.54 -14.23
C MET A 165 3.30 -11.61 -15.24
N VAL A 166 4.04 -10.65 -15.80
CA VAL A 166 3.56 -9.75 -16.86
C VAL A 166 3.21 -10.53 -18.12
N ARG A 167 4.08 -11.43 -18.58
CA ARG A 167 3.85 -12.21 -19.80
C ARG A 167 2.62 -13.10 -19.71
N GLU A 168 2.40 -13.74 -18.55
CA GLU A 168 1.25 -14.60 -18.32
C GLU A 168 -0.04 -13.81 -18.00
N GLY A 169 0.02 -12.47 -17.97
CA GLY A 169 -1.12 -11.62 -17.64
C GLY A 169 -1.62 -11.81 -16.20
N LEU A 170 -0.71 -12.14 -15.28
CA LEU A 170 -1.01 -12.45 -13.89
C LEU A 170 -0.79 -11.20 -13.02
N PRO A 171 -1.86 -10.50 -12.60
CA PRO A 171 -1.70 -9.30 -11.77
C PRO A 171 -1.15 -9.67 -10.39
N ASP A 172 -0.04 -9.04 -10.00
CA ASP A 172 0.51 -9.18 -8.65
C ASP A 172 -0.31 -8.30 -7.68
N PRO A 173 -0.94 -8.86 -6.63
CA PRO A 173 -1.62 -8.06 -5.62
C PRO A 173 -0.73 -6.99 -4.98
N ASP A 174 0.58 -7.23 -4.91
CA ASP A 174 1.54 -6.30 -4.30
C ASP A 174 1.79 -5.06 -5.17
N THR A 175 1.43 -5.11 -6.46
CA THR A 175 1.54 -3.98 -7.40
C THR A 175 0.29 -3.10 -7.42
N LEU A 176 -0.84 -3.60 -6.90
CA LEU A 176 -2.11 -2.88 -6.90
C LEU A 176 -2.05 -1.52 -6.20
N PRO A 177 -1.32 -1.32 -5.08
CA PRO A 177 -1.18 0.01 -4.48
C PRO A 177 -0.53 1.02 -5.44
N ALA A 178 0.51 0.61 -6.18
CA ALA A 178 1.18 1.46 -7.15
C ALA A 178 0.27 1.78 -8.35
N VAL A 179 -0.45 0.78 -8.86
CA VAL A 179 -1.45 0.97 -9.93
C VAL A 179 -2.56 1.91 -9.49
N ALA A 180 -3.11 1.71 -8.30
CA ALA A 180 -4.14 2.57 -7.71
C ALA A 180 -3.64 4.02 -7.56
N ALA A 181 -2.40 4.21 -7.09
CA ALA A 181 -1.79 5.53 -6.98
C ALA A 181 -1.64 6.22 -8.35
N GLN A 182 -1.16 5.51 -9.37
CA GLN A 182 -1.02 6.04 -10.73
C GLN A 182 -2.37 6.41 -11.35
N LEU A 183 -3.40 5.57 -11.17
CA LEU A 183 -4.75 5.84 -11.67
C LEU A 183 -5.38 7.01 -10.93
N ALA A 184 -5.19 7.12 -9.61
CA ALA A 184 -5.65 8.27 -8.83
C ALA A 184 -5.01 9.58 -9.31
N LEU A 185 -3.72 9.60 -9.65
CA LEU A 185 -3.05 10.78 -10.19
C LEU A 185 -3.57 11.21 -11.56
N LYS A 186 -4.09 10.27 -12.35
CA LYS A 186 -4.65 10.51 -13.70
C LYS A 186 -6.16 10.69 -13.70
N ALA A 187 -6.81 10.52 -12.55
CA ALA A 187 -8.26 10.56 -12.45
C ALA A 187 -8.79 11.96 -12.80
N PRO A 188 -9.92 12.06 -13.54
CA PRO A 188 -10.53 13.35 -13.83
C PRO A 188 -11.03 14.01 -12.54
N ALA A 189 -11.18 15.33 -12.58
CA ALA A 189 -11.72 16.09 -11.45
C ALA A 189 -13.12 15.54 -11.06
N GLY A 190 -13.29 15.19 -9.79
CA GLY A 190 -14.54 14.63 -9.26
C GLY A 190 -14.66 13.11 -9.31
N ALA A 191 -13.71 12.37 -9.91
CA ALA A 191 -13.71 10.90 -9.87
C ALA A 191 -13.16 10.33 -8.56
N LEU A 192 -12.40 11.12 -7.80
CA LEU A 192 -11.90 10.76 -6.48
C LEU A 192 -12.82 11.31 -5.37
N PRO A 193 -12.89 10.65 -4.21
CA PRO A 193 -13.70 11.14 -3.08
C PRO A 193 -13.20 12.52 -2.66
N ARG A 194 -14.11 13.47 -2.40
CA ARG A 194 -13.76 14.85 -1.99
C ARG A 194 -13.01 14.93 -0.66
N ALA A 195 -13.22 13.94 0.20
CA ALA A 195 -12.46 13.75 1.41
C ALA A 195 -12.20 12.27 1.67
N LEU A 196 -10.93 12.00 1.98
CA LEU A 196 -10.45 10.70 2.44
C LEU A 196 -9.96 10.85 3.87
N PHE A 197 -10.53 10.06 4.76
CA PHE A 197 -10.06 9.91 6.13
C PHE A 197 -9.37 8.57 6.23
N VAL A 198 -8.13 8.58 6.67
CA VAL A 198 -7.36 7.37 6.90
C VAL A 198 -7.28 7.15 8.40
N ASP A 199 -7.62 5.96 8.90
CA ASP A 199 -7.43 5.57 10.30
C ASP A 199 -6.69 4.24 10.36
N GLY A 200 -5.59 4.19 11.10
CA GLY A 200 -4.77 3.00 11.28
C GLY A 200 -3.87 3.07 12.51
N SER A 201 -4.21 3.95 13.46
CA SER A 201 -3.46 4.44 14.65
C SER A 201 -2.84 5.84 14.54
N THR A 202 -2.80 6.45 13.36
CA THR A 202 -2.67 7.92 13.14
C THR A 202 -3.62 8.32 12.03
N ALA A 203 -4.41 9.38 12.23
CA ALA A 203 -5.40 9.77 11.25
C ALA A 203 -4.93 10.91 10.35
N CYS A 204 -4.98 10.70 9.04
CA CYS A 204 -4.71 11.71 8.01
C CYS A 204 -5.99 12.02 7.25
N ARG A 205 -6.31 13.31 7.11
CA ARG A 205 -7.45 13.82 6.32
C ARG A 205 -6.98 14.48 5.04
N TRP A 206 -7.62 14.15 3.93
CA TRP A 206 -7.56 14.85 2.65
C TRP A 206 -8.83 15.69 2.44
N ARG A 207 -8.72 16.92 1.89
CA ARG A 207 -9.87 17.73 1.47
C ARG A 207 -9.62 18.40 0.12
N GLY A 208 -10.52 18.22 -0.85
CA GLY A 208 -10.58 19.02 -2.07
C GLY A 208 -11.40 20.30 -1.87
N GLY A 209 -10.71 21.45 -1.78
CA GLY A 209 -11.28 22.80 -1.94
C GLY A 209 -11.82 23.50 -0.67
N GLY A 210 -11.49 24.79 -0.52
CA GLY A 210 -12.26 25.77 0.25
C GLY A 210 -11.89 25.96 1.73
N PHE A 211 -11.38 27.16 2.02
CA PHE A 211 -10.95 27.77 3.28
C PHE A 211 -11.97 27.67 4.45
N TRP A 212 -11.50 27.36 5.68
CA TRP A 212 -12.26 27.52 6.94
C TRP A 212 -11.36 28.08 8.08
N PRO A 213 -11.94 28.76 9.09
CA PRO A 213 -11.26 29.59 10.06
C PRO A 213 -10.62 28.79 11.20
N ARG A 214 -9.63 29.42 11.85
CA ARG A 214 -8.89 28.92 13.03
C ARG A 214 -9.85 28.36 14.09
N TRP A 215 -9.70 27.08 14.42
CA TRP A 215 -10.18 26.52 15.67
C TRP A 215 -9.44 27.22 16.83
N GLN A 216 -10.12 28.13 17.53
CA GLN A 216 -9.71 28.52 18.87
C GLN A 216 -10.16 27.42 19.84
N SER A 217 -9.22 26.95 20.64
CA SER A 217 -9.40 25.95 21.67
C SER A 217 -10.42 26.40 22.71
N ALA A 218 -11.67 25.96 22.61
CA ALA A 218 -12.62 26.03 23.71
C ALA A 218 -12.30 24.92 24.71
N ALA A 219 -11.23 25.13 25.47
CA ALA A 219 -10.87 24.33 26.64
C ALA A 219 -10.32 25.25 27.74
N ALA A 220 -11.14 26.19 28.22
CA ALA A 220 -10.96 26.88 29.49
C ALA A 220 -12.24 27.66 29.85
N ALA A 221 -13.22 26.99 30.47
CA ALA A 221 -14.19 27.59 31.39
C ALA A 221 -15.05 26.49 32.03
N SER A 222 -14.48 25.80 33.01
CA SER A 222 -15.23 25.18 34.11
C SER A 222 -14.46 25.43 35.40
N ARG A 223 -14.69 26.62 35.97
CA ARG A 223 -14.76 26.88 37.42
C ARG A 223 -15.79 27.98 37.63
#